data_AF-A0A365GW35-F1
#
_entry.id   AF-A0A365GW35-F1
#
_cell.length_a   1.000
_cell.length_b   1.000
_cell.length_c   1.000
_cell.angle_alpha   90.00
_cell.angle_beta   90.00
_cell.angle_gamma   90.00
#
_symmetry.space_group_name_H-M   'P 1'
#
loop_
_entity.id
_entity.type
_entity.pdbx_description
1 polymer ?
#
loop_
_entity_poly.entity_id
_entity_poly.type
_entity_poly.pdbx_seq_one_letter_code
_entity_poly.pdbx_strand_id
1 'polypeptide(L)'
;MFRQGDILILPVPEDSVTETARALPEAERDGRGRLVLALGEATGHAHAVVGPGTLLRDPDPAAPDHLHLPSGGRLVHEEHAAISLPKGWYRIIRQREYTPGAVRMVAD
;
A
#
# COMPACT_ATOMS: atom_id res chain seq x y z
N MET A 1 -9.58 -6.98 6.05
CA MET A 1 -8.47 -6.01 6.20
C MET A 1 -7.19 -6.80 6.35
N PHE A 2 -6.08 -6.27 5.85
CA PHE A 2 -4.75 -6.88 5.98
C PHE A 2 -3.80 -5.85 6.56
N ARG A 3 -2.95 -6.25 7.50
CA ARG A 3 -1.97 -5.38 8.13
C ARG A 3 -0.61 -6.03 8.05
N GLN A 4 0.40 -5.25 7.71
CA GLN A 4 1.79 -5.64 7.80
C GLN A 4 2.54 -4.40 8.24
N GLY A 5 2.98 -4.40 9.49
CA GLY A 5 3.62 -3.24 10.07
C GLY A 5 2.83 -1.97 10.07
N ASP A 6 3.45 -0.93 9.52
CA ASP A 6 2.92 0.43 9.40
C ASP A 6 1.91 0.58 8.26
N ILE A 7 1.62 -0.47 7.48
CA ILE A 7 0.60 -0.43 6.44
C ILE A 7 -0.67 -1.22 6.80
N LEU A 8 -1.81 -0.58 6.53
CA LEU A 8 -3.14 -1.18 6.55
C LEU A 8 -3.72 -1.18 5.13
N ILE A 9 -4.07 -2.37 4.64
CA ILE A 9 -4.69 -2.59 3.34
C ILE A 9 -6.16 -2.94 3.54
N LEU A 10 -7.05 -2.09 3.04
CA LEU A 10 -8.48 -2.23 3.16
C LEU A 10 -9.10 -2.58 1.80
N PRO A 11 -9.81 -3.70 1.65
CA PRO A 11 -10.54 -3.98 0.41
C PRO A 11 -11.62 -2.94 0.17
N VAL A 12 -11.79 -2.55 -1.09
CA VAL A 12 -12.80 -1.60 -1.54
C VAL A 12 -13.65 -2.29 -2.62
N PRO A 13 -14.99 -2.27 -2.49
CA PRO A 13 -15.87 -2.70 -3.58
C PRO A 13 -15.58 -1.91 -4.86
N GLU A 14 -15.53 -2.59 -6.01
CA GLU A 14 -15.11 -1.95 -7.28
C GLU A 14 -16.01 -0.80 -7.71
N ASP A 15 -17.31 -0.91 -7.44
CA ASP A 15 -18.34 0.11 -7.65
C ASP A 15 -18.18 1.34 -6.72
N SER A 16 -17.41 1.19 -5.64
CA SER A 16 -17.06 2.28 -4.71
C SER A 16 -15.74 2.99 -5.06
N VAL A 17 -15.03 2.53 -6.11
CA VAL A 17 -13.79 3.18 -6.58
C VAL A 17 -14.17 4.29 -7.56
N THR A 18 -13.95 5.54 -7.15
CA THR A 18 -14.32 6.72 -7.93
C THR A 18 -13.46 6.88 -9.19
N GLU A 19 -14.00 7.54 -10.21
CA GLU A 19 -13.25 7.91 -11.42
C GLU A 19 -12.00 8.74 -11.10
N THR A 20 -12.09 9.63 -10.09
CA THR A 20 -10.94 10.39 -9.62
C THR A 20 -9.83 9.48 -9.07
N ALA A 21 -10.17 8.45 -8.30
CA ALA A 21 -9.18 7.49 -7.80
C ALA A 21 -8.56 6.67 -8.94
N ARG A 22 -9.34 6.32 -9.97
CA ARG A 22 -8.85 5.61 -11.17
C ARG A 22 -7.93 6.45 -12.05
N ALA A 23 -8.08 7.78 -12.00
CA ALA A 23 -7.28 8.74 -12.77
C ALA A 23 -6.00 9.21 -12.05
N LEU A 24 -5.75 8.72 -10.83
CA LEU A 24 -4.51 8.99 -10.10
C LEU A 24 -3.29 8.44 -10.88
N PRO A 25 -2.11 9.07 -10.74
CA PRO A 25 -0.90 8.61 -11.40
C PRO A 25 -0.50 7.21 -10.94
N GLU A 26 -0.14 6.34 -11.88
CA GLU A 26 0.42 5.02 -11.58
C GLU A 26 1.83 5.15 -11.02
N ALA A 27 2.11 4.44 -9.92
CA ALA A 27 3.46 4.27 -9.42
C ALA A 27 4.24 3.34 -10.32
N GLU A 28 5.47 3.72 -10.61
CA GLU A 28 6.44 2.82 -11.24
C GLU A 28 6.77 1.64 -10.31
N ARG A 29 7.10 0.51 -10.94
CA ARG A 29 7.65 -0.64 -10.22
C ARG A 29 9.12 -0.37 -9.90
N ASP A 30 9.59 -0.94 -8.79
CA ASP A 30 11.02 -0.86 -8.46
C ASP A 30 11.88 -1.66 -9.45
N GLY A 31 13.22 -1.55 -9.33
CA GLY A 31 14.15 -2.29 -10.19
C GLY A 31 14.05 -3.83 -10.08
N ARG A 32 13.26 -4.35 -9.13
CA ARG A 32 12.94 -5.79 -8.97
C ARG A 32 11.53 -6.13 -9.49
N GLY A 33 10.84 -5.17 -10.12
CA GLY A 33 9.50 -5.33 -10.66
C GLY A 33 8.38 -5.35 -9.62
N ARG A 34 8.63 -4.91 -8.39
CA ARG A 34 7.64 -4.90 -7.29
C ARG A 34 6.87 -3.58 -7.24
N LEU A 35 5.62 -3.63 -6.82
CA LEU A 35 4.85 -2.44 -6.45
C LEU A 35 5.15 -2.11 -4.99
N VAL A 36 6.04 -1.15 -4.74
CA VAL A 36 6.41 -0.74 -3.38
C VAL A 36 5.28 0.11 -2.81
N LEU A 37 4.54 -0.36 -1.81
CA LEU A 37 3.46 0.37 -1.15
C LEU A 37 4.01 1.41 -0.16
N ALA A 38 5.02 1.02 0.62
CA ALA A 38 5.75 1.86 1.55
C ALA A 38 7.18 1.36 1.70
N LEU A 39 8.10 2.25 2.04
CA LEU A 39 9.42 1.86 2.53
C LEU A 39 9.28 1.55 4.01
N GLY A 40 9.87 0.46 4.47
CA GLY A 40 9.94 0.16 5.90
C GLY A 40 10.87 1.15 6.62
N GLU A 41 10.82 1.13 7.95
CA GLU A 41 11.60 2.05 8.79
C GLU A 41 13.11 1.81 8.71
N ALA A 42 13.51 0.55 8.54
CA ALA A 42 14.89 0.19 8.23
C ALA A 42 15.17 0.52 6.76
N THR A 43 16.19 1.35 6.51
CA THR A 43 16.66 1.69 5.16
C THR A 43 17.03 0.41 4.39
N GLY A 44 16.14 0.00 3.48
CA GLY A 44 16.32 -1.18 2.64
C GLY A 44 15.14 -2.15 2.66
N HIS A 45 14.24 -2.05 3.64
CA HIS A 45 13.02 -2.86 3.69
C HIS A 45 11.86 -2.16 2.98
N ALA A 46 10.94 -2.93 2.42
CA ALA A 46 9.82 -2.38 1.67
C ALA A 46 8.58 -3.27 1.79
N HIS A 47 7.46 -2.65 2.15
CA HIS A 47 6.16 -3.27 1.99
C HIS A 47 5.81 -3.25 0.51
N ALA A 48 5.87 -4.40 -0.14
CA ALA A 48 5.79 -4.49 -1.58
C ALA A 48 4.85 -5.60 -2.04
N VAL A 49 4.11 -5.35 -3.12
CA VAL A 49 3.30 -6.38 -3.77
C VAL A 49 4.06 -6.96 -4.96
N VAL A 50 4.19 -8.28 -4.99
CA VAL A 50 4.71 -9.04 -6.13
C VAL A 50 3.56 -9.54 -7.01
N GLY A 51 3.78 -9.54 -8.32
CA GLY A 51 2.80 -9.96 -9.33
C GLY A 51 2.13 -8.81 -10.07
N PRO A 52 1.15 -9.11 -10.95
CA PRO A 52 0.44 -8.13 -11.76
C PRO A 52 -0.46 -7.26 -10.88
N GLY A 53 -0.58 -5.99 -11.27
CA GLY A 53 -1.38 -5.00 -10.55
C GLY A 53 -0.88 -3.59 -10.82
N THR A 54 -1.66 -2.63 -10.34
CA THR A 54 -1.41 -1.20 -10.50
C THR A 54 -1.56 -0.53 -9.15
N LEU A 55 -0.55 0.24 -8.74
CA LEU A 55 -0.59 1.11 -7.57
C LEU A 55 -0.79 2.53 -8.06
N LEU A 56 -1.81 3.21 -7.56
CA LEU A 56 -2.16 4.57 -7.88
C LEU A 56 -1.85 5.46 -6.67
N ARG A 57 -1.04 6.49 -6.88
CA ARG A 57 -0.58 7.36 -5.79
C ARG A 57 -1.41 8.61 -5.69
N ASP A 58 -1.88 8.90 -4.50
CA ASP A 58 -2.48 10.20 -4.23
C ASP A 58 -1.37 11.24 -4.02
N PRO A 59 -1.42 12.41 -4.66
CA PRO A 59 -0.47 13.49 -4.40
C PRO A 59 -0.59 14.07 -2.98
N ASP A 60 -1.74 13.92 -2.31
CA ASP A 60 -1.90 14.28 -0.89
C ASP A 60 -1.41 13.13 0.00
N PRO A 61 -0.31 13.30 0.76
CA PRO A 61 0.21 12.26 1.65
C PRO A 61 -0.73 11.90 2.82
N ALA A 62 -1.78 12.67 3.07
CA ALA A 62 -2.83 12.35 4.03
C ALA A 62 -3.96 11.49 3.42
N ALA A 63 -4.08 11.44 2.09
CA ALA A 63 -5.03 10.61 1.39
C ALA A 63 -4.48 9.19 1.17
N PRO A 64 -5.36 8.17 1.11
CA PRO A 64 -4.91 6.81 0.85
C PRO A 64 -4.56 6.58 -0.61
N ASP A 65 -3.47 5.85 -0.85
CA ASP A 65 -3.18 5.30 -2.16
C ASP A 65 -4.18 4.18 -2.51
N HIS A 66 -4.31 3.89 -3.80
CA HIS A 66 -5.21 2.85 -4.29
C HIS A 66 -4.42 1.74 -5.00
N LEU A 67 -4.77 0.49 -4.75
CA LEU A 67 -4.13 -0.67 -5.36
C LEU A 67 -5.19 -1.52 -6.05
N HIS A 68 -4.95 -1.84 -7.31
CA HIS A 68 -5.77 -2.77 -8.08
C HIS A 68 -4.98 -4.04 -8.40
N LEU A 69 -5.52 -5.20 -8.00
CA LEU A 69 -4.94 -6.52 -8.22
C LEU A 69 -5.88 -7.38 -9.09
N PRO A 70 -5.64 -7.50 -10.41
CA PRO A 70 -6.56 -8.19 -11.31
C PRO A 70 -6.66 -9.70 -11.05
N SER A 71 -5.57 -10.31 -10.57
CA SER A 71 -5.51 -11.74 -10.24
C SER A 71 -5.10 -12.02 -8.79
N GLY A 72 -5.11 -10.99 -7.94
CA GLY A 72 -4.54 -11.03 -6.60
C GLY A 72 -3.02 -10.82 -6.61
N GLY A 73 -2.42 -10.87 -5.43
CA GLY A 73 -0.99 -10.63 -5.26
C GLY A 73 -0.49 -11.13 -3.91
N ARG A 74 0.83 -11.02 -3.68
CA ARG A 74 1.40 -11.24 -2.36
C ARG A 74 2.08 -9.98 -1.87
N LEU A 75 1.65 -9.52 -0.70
CA LEU A 75 2.35 -8.50 0.07
C LEU A 75 3.54 -9.17 0.77
N VAL A 76 4.73 -8.65 0.52
CA VAL A 76 5.99 -9.11 1.10
C VAL A 76 6.67 -7.96 1.82
N HIS A 77 7.40 -8.31 2.87
CA HIS A 77 8.31 -7.44 3.60
C HIS A 77 9.44 -8.33 4.10
N GLU A 78 10.63 -7.77 4.27
CA GLU A 78 11.83 -8.49 4.68
C GLU A 78 11.70 -9.10 6.10
N GLU A 79 10.95 -8.43 6.98
CA GLU A 79 10.78 -8.85 8.40
C GLU A 79 9.46 -9.57 8.69
N HIS A 80 8.48 -9.49 7.79
CA HIS A 80 7.14 -10.04 8.03
C HIS A 80 6.82 -11.21 7.14
N ALA A 81 5.99 -12.12 7.66
CA ALA A 81 5.38 -13.15 6.85
C ALA A 81 4.59 -12.53 5.69
N ALA A 82 4.72 -13.15 4.51
CA ALA A 82 4.00 -12.71 3.33
C ALA A 82 2.48 -12.90 3.52
N ILE A 83 1.70 -11.93 3.04
CA ILE A 83 0.24 -11.96 3.09
C ILE A 83 -0.31 -12.10 1.68
N SER A 84 -1.15 -13.11 1.47
CA SER A 84 -1.88 -13.28 0.21
C SER A 84 -3.05 -12.30 0.15
N LEU A 85 -3.07 -11.47 -0.89
CA LEU A 85 -4.14 -10.54 -1.20
C LEU A 85 -5.00 -11.10 -2.33
N PRO A 86 -6.32 -11.31 -2.13
CA PRO A 86 -7.23 -11.71 -3.20
C PRO A 86 -7.27 -10.70 -4.36
N LYS A 87 -7.89 -11.09 -5.48
CA LYS A 87 -8.20 -10.15 -6.56
C LYS A 87 -9.12 -9.04 -6.07
N GLY A 88 -8.95 -7.83 -6.60
CA GLY A 88 -9.84 -6.69 -6.33
C GLY A 88 -9.11 -5.37 -6.09
N TRP A 89 -9.86 -4.42 -5.56
CA TRP A 89 -9.41 -3.08 -5.23
C TRP A 89 -9.15 -2.90 -3.75
N TYR A 90 -8.17 -2.07 -3.43
CA TYR A 90 -7.75 -1.78 -2.07
C TYR A 90 -7.40 -0.31 -1.89
N ARG A 91 -7.61 0.20 -0.68
CA ARG A 91 -7.00 1.41 -0.14
C ARG A 91 -5.81 1.04 0.73
N ILE A 92 -4.71 1.75 0.54
CA ILE A 92 -3.49 1.61 1.33
C ILE A 92 -3.40 2.79 2.28
N ILE A 93 -3.41 2.50 3.57
CA ILE A 93 -3.32 3.49 4.64
C ILE A 93 -2.00 3.26 5.36
N ARG A 94 -1.15 4.28 5.38
CA ARG A 94 0.04 4.29 6.24
C ARG A 94 -0.34 4.74 7.64
N GLN A 95 0.00 3.94 8.63
CA GLN A 95 -0.22 4.23 10.03
C GLN A 95 0.81 5.27 10.50
N ARG A 96 0.37 6.23 11.31
CA ARG A 96 1.17 7.36 11.80
C ARG A 96 1.09 7.44 13.31
N GLU A 97 2.22 7.58 13.99
CA GLU A 97 2.30 7.60 15.44
C GLU A 97 1.72 8.90 15.92
N TYR A 98 0.70 8.81 16.75
CA TYR A 98 0.22 9.98 17.42
C TYR A 98 1.03 10.20 18.70
N THR A 99 1.99 11.12 18.65
CA THR A 99 2.58 11.70 19.87
C THR A 99 1.97 13.08 20.11
N PRO A 100 1.27 13.33 21.23
CA PRO A 100 0.76 14.66 21.54
C PRO A 100 1.94 15.66 21.59
N GLY A 101 1.93 16.66 20.70
CA GLY A 101 3.00 17.67 20.58
C GLY A 101 4.03 17.44 19.47
N ALA A 102 4.01 16.29 18.77
CA ALA A 102 4.80 16.05 17.56
C ALA A 102 4.17 14.90 16.74
N VAL A 103 3.76 15.16 15.49
CA VAL A 103 3.32 14.07 14.59
C VAL A 103 4.56 13.26 14.20
N ARG A 104 4.64 11.99 14.62
CA ARG A 104 5.66 11.03 14.15
C ARG A 104 4.99 9.92 13.34
N MET A 105 5.76 9.17 12.56
CA MET A 105 5.25 8.00 11.83
C MET A 105 5.23 6.80 12.79
N VAL A 106 4.18 5.94 12.75
CA VAL A 106 4.03 4.80 13.68
C VAL A 106 5.19 3.88 13.41
N ALA A 107 5.88 3.48 14.47
CA ALA A 107 6.84 2.41 14.45
C ALA A 107 6.14 1.04 14.41
N ASP A 108 6.60 0.13 13.56
CA ASP A 108 6.23 -1.29 13.51
C ASP A 108 6.65 -2.07 14.78
#